data_AF-A0A953ENK3-F1
#
_entry.id   AF-A0A953ENK3-F1
#
_cell.length_a   1.000
_cell.length_b   1.000
_cell.length_c   1.000
_cell.angle_alpha   90.00
_cell.angle_beta   90.00
_cell.angle_gamma   90.00
#
_symmetry.space_group_name_H-M   'P 1'
#
loop_
_entity.id
_entity.type
_entity.pdbx_description
1 polymer ?
#
loop_
_entity_poly.entity_id
_entity_poly.type
_entity_poly.pdbx_seq_one_letter_code
_entity_poly.pdbx_strand_id
1 'polypeptide(L)'
;MPTNSQSEKAPTRRTTVERRSDVEVVVTRTFEASVRLVFEAWSKPQLFQKWWVPKSMGMELHACEMDVRTGGTYRLDFGDGMTFFGRYIEVTPPSLIVWTNEEAGADSSITTVTFEEL
;
A
#
# COMPACT_ATOMS: atom_id res chain seq x y z
N MET A 1 28.24 -10.31 38.27
CA MET A 1 27.12 -9.34 38.36
C MET A 1 27.70 -7.93 38.34
N PRO A 2 27.11 -6.96 37.63
CA PRO A 2 26.93 -6.97 36.18
C PRO A 2 27.33 -5.61 35.55
N THR A 3 27.53 -5.57 34.23
CA THR A 3 27.03 -4.43 33.46
C THR A 3 26.27 -4.98 32.28
N ASN A 4 24.95 -4.93 32.44
CA ASN A 4 23.95 -5.33 31.46
C ASN A 4 23.97 -4.28 30.34
N SER A 5 24.73 -4.53 29.27
CA SER A 5 24.60 -3.74 28.05
C SER A 5 23.30 -4.17 27.37
N GLN A 6 22.18 -3.54 27.75
CA GLN A 6 20.98 -3.56 26.93
C GLN A 6 21.36 -2.91 25.60
N SER A 7 21.58 -3.75 24.60
CA SER A 7 21.59 -3.32 23.22
C SER A 7 20.17 -2.83 22.92
N GLU A 8 20.02 -1.52 22.84
CA GLU A 8 18.81 -0.86 22.41
C GLU A 8 18.54 -1.34 20.97
N LYS A 9 17.60 -2.29 20.82
CA LYS A 9 17.22 -2.79 19.51
C LYS A 9 16.58 -1.64 18.73
N ALA A 10 17.27 -1.18 17.69
CA ALA A 10 16.68 -0.31 16.67
C ALA A 10 15.30 -0.85 16.25
N PRO A 11 14.29 0.01 16.03
CA PRO A 11 12.97 -0.44 15.63
C PRO A 11 13.14 -1.22 14.32
N THR A 12 12.93 -2.53 14.40
CA THR A 12 13.15 -3.42 13.27
C THR A 12 12.13 -3.03 12.20
N ARG A 13 12.57 -2.82 10.96
CA ARG A 13 11.75 -2.66 9.73
C ARG A 13 10.96 -3.94 9.43
N ARG A 14 10.22 -4.41 10.42
CA ARG A 14 9.57 -5.70 10.46
C ARG A 14 8.24 -5.54 9.76
N THR A 15 8.08 -6.31 8.69
CA THR A 15 6.77 -6.55 8.12
C THR A 15 6.16 -7.72 8.88
N THR A 16 4.94 -7.55 9.38
CA THR A 16 4.14 -8.63 9.95
C THR A 16 2.97 -8.92 9.04
N VAL A 17 2.58 -10.18 8.96
CA VAL A 17 1.42 -10.63 8.17
C VAL A 17 0.53 -11.44 9.10
N GLU A 18 -0.75 -11.09 9.13
CA GLU A 18 -1.77 -11.74 9.92
C GLU A 18 -2.93 -12.11 9.00
N ARG A 19 -3.41 -13.36 9.08
CA ARG A 19 -4.69 -13.75 8.49
C ARG A 19 -5.78 -13.53 9.53
N ARG A 20 -6.67 -12.55 9.30
CA ARG A 20 -7.73 -12.19 10.24
C ARG A 20 -9.01 -13.01 10.04
N SER A 21 -9.24 -13.50 8.83
CA SER A 21 -10.34 -14.40 8.50
C SER A 21 -10.01 -15.26 7.28
N ASP A 22 -10.98 -16.04 6.80
CA ASP A 22 -10.81 -16.79 5.56
C ASP A 22 -10.59 -15.90 4.34
N VAL A 23 -11.05 -14.64 4.39
CA VAL A 23 -11.07 -13.67 3.29
C VAL A 23 -10.34 -12.36 3.60
N GLU A 24 -9.65 -12.27 4.74
CA GLU A 24 -8.96 -11.05 5.16
C GLU A 24 -7.51 -11.34 5.59
N VAL A 25 -6.58 -10.59 5.00
CA VAL A 25 -5.16 -10.58 5.35
C VAL A 25 -4.73 -9.15 5.66
N VAL A 26 -4.01 -8.98 6.77
CA VAL A 26 -3.46 -7.70 7.20
C VAL A 26 -1.94 -7.76 7.17
N VAL A 27 -1.35 -6.78 6.49
CA VAL A 27 0.10 -6.58 6.42
C VAL A 27 0.44 -5.28 7.10
N THR A 28 1.25 -5.34 8.16
CA THR A 28 1.71 -4.15 8.89
C THR A 28 3.20 -3.98 8.68
N ARG A 29 3.64 -2.76 8.41
CA ARG A 29 5.05 -2.43 8.27
C ARG A 29 5.35 -1.06 8.87
N THR A 30 6.38 -1.02 9.72
CA THR A 30 6.92 0.22 10.27
C THR A 30 8.00 0.80 9.36
N PHE A 31 7.96 2.13 9.18
CA PHE A 31 8.94 2.89 8.42
C PHE A 31 9.57 3.96 9.33
N GLU A 32 10.85 4.24 9.14
CA GLU A 32 11.54 5.38 9.77
C GLU A 32 11.27 6.66 8.95
N ALA A 33 9.99 7.00 8.79
CA ALA A 33 9.53 8.15 8.03
C ALA A 33 8.17 8.60 8.59
N SER A 34 7.87 9.90 8.51
CA SER A 34 6.56 10.43 8.89
C SER A 34 5.44 9.80 8.07
N VAL A 35 4.26 9.63 8.66
CA VAL A 35 3.04 9.16 7.99
C VAL A 35 2.77 9.93 6.70
N ARG A 36 2.95 11.26 6.70
CA ARG A 36 2.76 12.09 5.51
C ARG A 36 3.59 11.62 4.32
N LEU A 37 4.88 11.30 4.53
CA LEU A 37 5.76 10.86 3.44
C LEU A 37 5.34 9.47 2.91
N VAL A 38 4.93 8.58 3.80
CA VAL A 38 4.43 7.25 3.40
C VAL A 38 3.13 7.41 2.63
N PHE A 39 2.18 8.21 3.11
CA PHE A 39 0.94 8.53 2.40
C PHE A 39 1.21 9.13 1.02
N GLU A 40 2.16 10.06 0.89
CA GLU A 40 2.54 10.63 -0.40
C GLU A 40 3.10 9.57 -1.36
N ALA A 41 3.84 8.59 -0.87
CA ALA A 41 4.32 7.47 -1.68
C ALA A 41 3.19 6.58 -2.21
N TRP A 42 2.07 6.50 -1.51
CA TRP A 42 0.87 5.79 -1.96
C TRP A 42 -0.04 6.62 -2.86
N SER A 43 -0.12 7.93 -2.64
CA SER A 43 -1.13 8.80 -3.27
C SER A 43 -0.64 9.58 -4.48
N LYS A 44 0.68 9.78 -4.64
CA LYS A 44 1.24 10.47 -5.81
C LYS A 44 1.63 9.45 -6.89
N PRO A 45 1.05 9.50 -8.10
CA PRO A 45 1.35 8.55 -9.17
C PRO A 45 2.86 8.39 -9.44
N GLN A 46 3.59 9.51 -9.46
CA GLN A 46 5.02 9.54 -9.76
C GLN A 46 5.89 8.88 -8.68
N LEU A 47 5.38 8.76 -7.44
CA LEU A 47 6.04 8.04 -6.35
C LEU A 47 5.58 6.59 -6.30
N PHE A 48 4.28 6.35 -6.47
CA PHE A 48 3.67 5.02 -6.44
C PHE A 48 4.31 4.05 -7.43
N GLN A 49 4.53 4.50 -8.68
CA GLN A 49 5.18 3.72 -9.74
C GLN A 49 6.58 3.22 -9.36
N LYS A 50 7.27 3.86 -8.40
CA LYS A 50 8.64 3.49 -8.03
C LYS A 50 8.72 2.25 -7.15
N TRP A 51 7.62 1.83 -6.52
CA TRP A 51 7.66 0.78 -5.51
C TRP A 51 6.52 -0.24 -5.59
N TRP A 52 5.38 0.10 -6.21
CA TRP A 52 4.21 -0.78 -6.23
C TRP A 52 4.49 -2.12 -6.91
N VAL A 53 5.17 -2.09 -8.06
CA VAL A 53 5.54 -3.31 -8.78
C VAL A 53 6.78 -3.92 -8.14
N PRO A 54 6.72 -5.16 -7.65
CA PRO A 54 7.90 -5.81 -7.09
C PRO A 54 8.99 -5.92 -8.16
N LYS A 55 10.20 -5.41 -7.87
CA LYS A 55 11.34 -5.47 -8.80
C LYS A 55 11.67 -6.91 -9.26
N SER A 56 11.36 -7.90 -8.43
CA SER A 56 11.57 -9.31 -8.73
C SER A 56 10.60 -9.90 -9.77
N MET A 57 9.52 -9.20 -10.09
CA MET A 57 8.46 -9.70 -10.97
C MET A 57 8.78 -9.50 -12.45
N GLY A 58 9.77 -8.67 -12.78
CA GLY A 58 10.14 -8.37 -14.17
C GLY A 58 9.04 -7.67 -14.98
N MET A 59 8.02 -7.12 -14.32
CA MET A 59 6.91 -6.41 -14.95
C MET A 59 7.18 -4.91 -14.94
N GLU A 60 6.73 -4.22 -15.98
CA GLU A 60 6.79 -2.77 -16.09
C GLU A 60 5.38 -2.18 -16.08
N LEU A 61 5.21 -1.06 -15.38
CA LEU A 61 3.96 -0.32 -15.35
C LEU A 61 3.99 0.72 -16.46
N HIS A 62 3.31 0.45 -17.57
CA HIS A 62 3.30 1.28 -18.78
C HIS A 62 2.50 2.57 -18.61
N ALA A 63 1.37 2.49 -17.91
CA ALA A 63 0.56 3.65 -17.58
C ALA A 63 0.03 3.55 -16.15
N CYS A 64 -0.04 4.69 -15.47
CA CYS A 64 -0.49 4.78 -14.10
C CYS A 64 -1.25 6.08 -13.91
N GLU A 65 -2.57 5.93 -13.90
CA GLU A 65 -3.54 7.00 -13.67
C GLU A 65 -4.16 6.78 -12.29
N MET A 66 -4.10 7.78 -11.43
CA MET A 66 -4.66 7.72 -10.08
C MET A 66 -5.24 9.08 -9.70
N ASP A 67 -6.56 9.14 -9.50
CA ASP A 67 -7.26 10.29 -8.92
C ASP A 67 -7.54 10.02 -7.43
N VAL A 68 -6.50 10.17 -6.60
CA VAL A 68 -6.52 9.72 -5.19
C VAL A 68 -7.32 10.67 -4.30
N ARG A 69 -8.64 10.58 -4.41
CA ARG A 69 -9.64 11.26 -3.58
C ARG A 69 -10.87 10.37 -3.46
N THR A 70 -11.69 10.58 -2.43
CA THR A 70 -12.98 9.91 -2.29
C THR A 70 -13.81 10.04 -3.58
N GLY A 71 -14.22 8.91 -4.15
CA GLY A 71 -14.98 8.82 -5.39
C GLY A 71 -14.15 8.92 -6.69
N GLY A 72 -12.84 9.14 -6.61
CA GLY A 72 -11.94 9.08 -7.76
C GLY A 72 -11.68 7.65 -8.23
N THR A 73 -11.00 7.50 -9.37
CA THR A 73 -10.69 6.20 -9.97
C THR A 73 -9.19 6.03 -10.20
N TYR A 74 -8.76 4.79 -10.39
CA TYR A 74 -7.40 4.48 -10.81
C TYR A 74 -7.40 3.45 -11.94
N ARG A 75 -6.33 3.49 -12.75
CA ARG A 75 -6.03 2.52 -13.80
C ARG A 75 -4.52 2.33 -13.90
N LEU A 76 -4.06 1.09 -13.72
CA LEU A 76 -2.66 0.67 -13.82
C LEU A 76 -2.53 -0.32 -14.97
N ASP A 77 -1.86 0.09 -16.04
CA ASP A 77 -1.69 -0.71 -17.25
C ASP A 77 -0.29 -1.29 -17.31
N PHE A 78 -0.20 -2.62 -17.36
CA PHE A 78 1.05 -3.36 -17.42
C PHE A 78 1.40 -3.84 -18.83
N GLY A 79 0.60 -3.47 -19.85
CA GLY A 79 0.70 -4.04 -21.18
C GLY A 79 0.08 -5.42 -21.30
N ASP A 80 0.10 -5.97 -22.51
CA ASP A 80 -0.36 -7.32 -22.85
C ASP A 80 -1.77 -7.69 -22.33
N GLY A 81 -2.65 -6.70 -22.23
CA GLY A 81 -4.04 -6.87 -21.76
C GLY A 81 -4.20 -6.97 -20.24
N MET A 82 -3.13 -6.81 -19.46
CA MET A 82 -3.19 -6.83 -18.00
C MET A 82 -3.38 -5.41 -17.45
N THR A 83 -4.55 -5.16 -16.86
CA THR A 83 -4.87 -3.88 -16.22
C THR A 83 -5.51 -4.10 -14.86
N PHE A 84 -5.05 -3.36 -13.87
CA PHE A 84 -5.71 -3.21 -12.57
C PHE A 84 -6.46 -1.90 -12.54
N PHE A 85 -7.70 -1.90 -12.06
CA PHE A 85 -8.51 -0.69 -12.01
C PHE A 85 -9.57 -0.77 -10.93
N GLY A 86 -10.07 0.40 -10.54
CA GLY A 86 -11.15 0.51 -9.58
C GLY A 86 -11.37 1.94 -9.13
N ARG A 87 -12.03 2.08 -7.99
CA ARG A 87 -12.40 3.37 -7.40
C ARG A 87 -11.95 3.50 -5.97
N TYR A 88 -11.62 4.73 -5.58
CA TYR A 88 -11.36 5.09 -4.20
C TYR A 88 -12.70 5.28 -3.48
N ILE A 89 -12.97 4.41 -2.50
CA ILE A 89 -14.18 4.46 -1.68
C ILE A 89 -14.07 5.60 -0.66
N GLU A 90 -12.92 5.70 0.01
CA GLU A 90 -12.64 6.72 1.02
C GLU A 90 -11.16 7.09 0.99
N VAL A 91 -10.85 8.38 1.02
CA VAL A 91 -9.48 8.90 1.16
C VAL A 91 -9.49 10.04 2.17
N THR A 92 -8.77 9.83 3.28
CA THR A 92 -8.62 10.83 4.34
C THR A 92 -7.13 11.06 4.54
N PRO A 93 -6.52 12.05 3.86
CA PRO A 93 -5.09 12.32 4.01
C PRO A 93 -4.74 12.81 5.43
N PRO A 94 -3.60 12.38 6.01
CA PRO A 94 -2.66 11.38 5.51
C PRO A 94 -2.92 9.97 6.08
N SER A 95 -4.10 9.68 6.64
CA SER A 95 -4.34 8.53 7.52
C SER A 95 -5.01 7.33 6.88
N LEU A 96 -5.71 7.49 5.76
CA LEU A 96 -6.52 6.41 5.17
C LEU A 96 -6.63 6.50 3.65
N ILE A 97 -6.51 5.33 3.00
CA ILE A 97 -6.92 5.11 1.61
C ILE A 97 -7.67 3.77 1.53
N VAL A 98 -8.89 3.78 0.99
CA VAL A 98 -9.71 2.59 0.72
C VAL A 98 -10.09 2.56 -0.75
N TRP A 99 -9.87 1.43 -1.43
CA TRP A 99 -10.22 1.28 -2.85
C TRP A 99 -10.69 -0.13 -3.21
N THR A 100 -11.30 -0.24 -4.40
CA THR A 100 -11.74 -1.50 -5.00
C THR A 100 -10.73 -2.06 -6.00
N ASN A 101 -10.70 -3.38 -6.13
CA ASN A 101 -10.04 -4.11 -7.21
C ASN A 101 -11.12 -4.72 -8.11
N GLU A 102 -11.48 -4.00 -9.18
CA GLU A 102 -12.65 -4.32 -10.01
C GLU A 102 -12.33 -5.27 -11.17
N GLU A 103 -11.05 -5.57 -11.41
CA GLU A 103 -10.60 -6.51 -12.44
C GLU A 103 -11.16 -7.94 -12.24
N ALA A 104 -11.54 -8.29 -11.01
CA ALA A 104 -12.13 -9.59 -10.66
C ALA A 104 -13.66 -9.66 -10.86
N GLY A 105 -14.31 -8.58 -11.32
CA GLY A 105 -15.75 -8.55 -11.53
C GLY A 105 -16.55 -8.65 -10.23
N ALA A 106 -17.49 -9.61 -10.15
CA ALA A 106 -18.41 -9.76 -9.01
C ALA A 106 -17.71 -10.07 -7.67
N ASP A 107 -16.49 -10.61 -7.73
CA ASP A 107 -15.66 -10.97 -6.57
C ASP A 107 -14.61 -9.88 -6.27
N SER A 108 -14.94 -8.60 -6.49
CA SER A 108 -14.03 -7.47 -6.26
C SER A 108 -13.57 -7.43 -4.81
N SER A 109 -12.26 -7.33 -4.57
CA SER A 109 -11.72 -7.12 -3.24
C SER A 109 -11.71 -5.63 -2.87
N ILE A 110 -11.77 -5.37 -1.56
CA ILE A 110 -11.56 -4.03 -0.99
C ILE A 110 -10.20 -4.04 -0.32
N THR A 111 -9.37 -3.06 -0.68
CA THR A 111 -8.09 -2.83 -0.02
C THR A 111 -8.16 -1.58 0.84
N THR A 112 -7.74 -1.71 2.10
CA THR A 112 -7.66 -0.62 3.07
C THR A 112 -6.23 -0.45 3.53
N VAL A 113 -5.72 0.79 3.46
CA VAL A 113 -4.40 1.17 3.97
C VAL A 113 -4.56 2.27 5.00
N THR A 114 -4.19 1.98 6.23
CA THR A 114 -4.11 2.95 7.32
C THR A 114 -2.67 3.40 7.53
N PHE A 115 -2.50 4.65 7.95
CA PHE A 115 -1.21 5.23 8.26
C PHE A 115 -1.25 5.88 9.64
N GLU A 116 -0.38 5.44 10.53
CA GLU A 116 -0.36 5.80 11.95
C GLU A 116 1.07 6.17 12.38
N GLU A 117 1.21 7.23 13.18
CA GLU A 117 2.48 7.56 13.83
C GLU A 117 2.66 6.65 15.06
N LEU A 118 3.91 6.28 15.35
CA LEU A 118 4.27 5.39 16.46
C LEU A 118 4.95 6.14 17.62
#